data_AF-A0A848NW53-F1
#
_entry.id   AF-A0A848NW53-F1
#
_cell.length_a   1.000
_cell.length_b   1.000
_cell.length_c   1.000
_cell.angle_alpha   90.00
_cell.angle_beta   90.00
_cell.angle_gamma   90.00
#
_symmetry.space_group_name_H-M   'P 1'
#
loop_
_entity.id
_entity.type
_entity.pdbx_description
1 polymer ?
#
loop_
_entity_poly.entity_id
_entity_poly.type
_entity_poly.pdbx_seq_one_letter_code
_entity_poly.pdbx_strand_id
1 'polypeptide(L)'
;MNPTSCLQLAFSDAPPGETAIRAALEAAQRVLERSGVSPRDAYEAYQAFATGAGSPDVLALTFARAEAEAMDTLAAHGYARYGTISLAVL
;
A
#
# COMPACT_ATOMS: atom_id res chain seq x y z
N MET A 1 -2.38 -1.69 -22.05
CA MET A 1 -3.31 -1.33 -20.98
C MET A 1 -2.55 -1.41 -19.67
N ASN A 2 -2.36 -0.29 -18.99
CA ASN A 2 -1.89 -0.19 -17.60
C ASN A 2 -2.10 1.27 -17.18
N PRO A 3 -2.88 1.59 -16.13
CA PRO A 3 -2.45 2.66 -15.25
C PRO A 3 -1.32 2.06 -14.40
N THR A 4 -0.12 2.56 -14.68
CA THR A 4 1.16 2.29 -14.04
C THR A 4 1.08 2.65 -12.56
N SER A 5 0.39 1.84 -11.76
CA SER A 5 0.58 1.86 -10.31
C SER A 5 2.04 1.51 -10.08
N CYS A 6 2.82 2.42 -9.48
CA CYS A 6 4.15 2.08 -8.99
C CYS A 6 4.06 1.17 -7.76
N LEU A 7 2.88 0.70 -7.37
CA LEU A 7 2.62 -0.12 -6.21
C LEU A 7 2.21 -1.54 -6.60
N GLN A 8 2.59 -2.49 -5.76
CA GLN A 8 2.20 -3.90 -5.79
C GLN A 8 1.67 -4.35 -4.44
N LEU A 9 0.76 -5.33 -4.45
CA LEU A 9 0.28 -5.98 -3.25
C LEU A 9 0.82 -7.41 -3.19
N ALA A 10 1.42 -7.76 -2.06
CA ALA A 10 1.74 -9.13 -1.70
C ALA A 10 0.65 -9.69 -0.78
N PHE A 11 0.24 -10.93 -1.03
CA PHE A 11 -0.77 -11.65 -0.27
C PHE A 11 -0.15 -12.92 0.32
N SER A 12 -0.43 -13.21 1.59
CA SER A 12 -0.04 -14.50 2.19
C SER A 12 -0.99 -15.64 1.78
N ASP A 13 -2.24 -15.31 1.47
CA ASP A 13 -3.29 -16.25 1.03
C ASP A 13 -3.58 -16.13 -0.48
N ALA A 14 -4.51 -16.96 -0.98
CA ALA A 14 -4.94 -16.94 -2.38
C ALA A 14 -5.41 -15.54 -2.79
N PRO A 15 -4.89 -14.90 -3.86
CA PRO A 15 -5.09 -13.47 -4.11
C PRO A 15 -6.57 -13.10 -4.32
N PRO A 16 -7.00 -11.88 -3.95
CA PRO A 16 -8.32 -11.35 -4.27
C PRO A 16 -8.58 -11.29 -5.78
N GLY A 17 -9.83 -11.07 -6.17
CA GLY A 17 -10.15 -10.83 -7.58
C GLY A 17 -9.45 -9.60 -8.14
N GLU A 18 -9.07 -9.64 -9.41
CA GLU A 18 -8.31 -8.56 -10.10
C GLU A 18 -8.92 -7.17 -9.91
N THR A 19 -10.26 -7.08 -9.87
CA THR A 19 -10.97 -5.81 -9.64
C THR A 19 -10.70 -5.23 -8.25
N ALA A 20 -10.66 -6.08 -7.21
CA ALA A 20 -10.38 -5.65 -5.84
C ALA A 20 -8.91 -5.26 -5.67
N ILE A 21 -7.99 -6.02 -6.29
CA ILE A 21 -6.56 -5.68 -6.31
C ILE A 21 -6.35 -4.31 -6.96
N ARG A 22 -6.95 -4.07 -8.13
CA ARG A 22 -6.83 -2.79 -8.83
C ARG A 22 -7.41 -1.64 -7.99
N ALA A 23 -8.58 -1.82 -7.40
CA ALA A 23 -9.21 -0.79 -6.56
C ALA A 23 -8.32 -0.44 -5.35
N ALA A 24 -7.74 -1.44 -4.69
CA ALA A 24 -6.85 -1.24 -3.55
C ALA A 24 -5.55 -0.50 -3.93
N LEU A 25 -4.94 -0.87 -5.06
CA LEU A 25 -3.76 -0.17 -5.59
C LEU A 25 -4.07 1.28 -5.97
N GLU A 26 -5.21 1.54 -6.61
CA GLU A 26 -5.66 2.89 -6.95
C GLU A 26 -5.92 3.74 -5.69
N ALA A 27 -6.48 3.14 -4.64
CA ALA A 27 -6.75 3.83 -3.38
C ALA A 27 -5.44 4.23 -2.68
N ALA A 28 -4.48 3.30 -2.55
CA ALA A 28 -3.16 3.58 -2.00
C ALA A 28 -2.39 4.64 -2.81
N GLN A 29 -2.41 4.52 -4.14
CA GLN A 29 -1.77 5.48 -5.05
C GLN A 29 -2.35 6.89 -4.85
N ARG A 30 -3.68 7.02 -4.73
CA ARG A 30 -4.32 8.32 -4.46
C ARG A 30 -3.91 8.95 -3.13
N VAL A 31 -3.64 8.16 -2.10
CA VAL A 31 -3.15 8.68 -0.81
C VAL A 31 -1.78 9.31 -0.98
N LEU A 32 -0.87 8.63 -1.68
CA LEU A 32 0.48 9.13 -1.96
C LEU A 32 0.46 10.38 -2.84
N GLU A 33 -0.34 10.38 -3.91
CA GLU A 33 -0.50 11.52 -4.82
C GLU A 33 -1.05 12.76 -4.11
N ARG A 34 -2.09 12.61 -3.28
CA ARG A 34 -2.66 13.72 -2.49
C ARG A 34 -1.68 14.29 -1.48
N SER A 35 -0.76 13.47 -1.00
CA SER A 35 0.27 13.89 -0.04
C SER A 35 1.47 14.54 -0.72
N GLY A 36 1.57 14.46 -2.06
CA GLY A 36 2.69 15.00 -2.82
C GLY A 36 4.02 14.27 -2.57
N VAL A 37 3.96 13.06 -2.04
CA VAL A 37 5.13 12.28 -1.64
C VAL A 37 5.51 11.28 -2.75
N SER A 38 6.80 11.12 -2.99
CA SER A 38 7.34 10.05 -3.85
C SER A 38 7.01 8.68 -3.25
N PRO A 39 6.29 7.79 -3.97
CA PRO A 39 6.00 6.44 -3.48
C PRO A 39 7.26 5.66 -3.06
N ARG A 40 8.36 5.84 -3.80
CA ARG A 40 9.63 5.18 -3.51
C ARG A 40 10.24 5.65 -2.19
N ASP A 41 10.31 6.96 -1.98
CA ASP A 41 10.88 7.55 -0.77
C ASP A 41 10.04 7.19 0.46
N ALA A 42 8.71 7.18 0.31
CA ALA A 42 7.77 6.74 1.33
C ALA A 42 7.96 5.27 1.70
N TYR A 43 8.18 4.40 0.71
CA TYR A 43 8.45 2.98 0.91
C TYR A 43 9.80 2.73 1.59
N GLU A 44 10.85 3.45 1.21
CA GLU A 44 12.17 3.36 1.85
C GLU A 44 12.11 3.80 3.32
N ALA A 45 11.44 4.92 3.61
CA ALA A 45 11.21 5.39 4.97
C ALA A 45 10.38 4.40 5.80
N TYR A 46 9.34 3.82 5.19
CA TYR A 46 8.53 2.77 5.82
C TYR A 46 9.34 1.52 6.15
N GLN A 47 10.18 1.03 5.22
CA GLN A 47 11.07 -0.11 5.48
C GLN A 47 12.12 0.19 6.55
N ALA A 48 12.71 1.38 6.54
CA ALA A 48 13.66 1.80 7.57
C ALA A 48 13.00 1.83 8.95
N PHE A 49 11.76 2.31 9.03
CA PHE A 49 10.97 2.27 10.26
C PHE A 49 10.63 0.83 10.68
N ALA A 50 10.12 -0.01 9.76
CA ALA A 50 9.71 -1.38 10.04
C ALA A 50 10.87 -2.28 10.50
N THR A 51 12.09 -2.01 10.04
CA THR A 51 13.32 -2.72 10.44
C THR A 51 13.99 -2.14 11.70
N GLY A 52 13.42 -1.09 12.29
CA GLY A 52 13.96 -0.42 13.48
C GLY A 52 15.21 0.44 13.22
N ALA A 53 15.56 0.67 11.95
CA ALA A 53 16.70 1.48 11.54
C ALA A 53 16.39 2.99 11.50
N GLY A 54 15.10 3.38 11.50
CA GLY A 54 14.64 4.76 11.40
C GLY A 54 13.61 5.14 12.47
N SER A 55 13.49 6.45 12.72
CA SER A 55 12.36 7.01 13.48
C SER A 55 11.14 7.17 12.57
N PRO A 56 9.91 7.07 13.08
CA PRO A 56 8.72 7.30 12.26
C PRO A 56 8.69 8.75 11.81
N ASP A 57 8.94 8.98 10.52
CA ASP A 57 8.83 10.28 9.88
C ASP A 57 7.52 10.37 9.09
N VAL A 58 7.28 11.56 8.52
CA VAL A 58 6.06 11.84 7.75
C VAL A 58 5.95 10.92 6.53
N LEU A 59 7.08 10.50 5.94
CA LEU A 59 7.12 9.63 4.77
C LEU A 59 6.65 8.21 5.12
N ALA A 60 7.21 7.62 6.18
CA ALA A 60 6.84 6.30 6.69
C ALA A 60 5.36 6.24 7.10
N LEU A 61 4.87 7.28 7.80
CA LEU A 61 3.46 7.37 8.19
C LEU A 61 2.52 7.52 6.98
N THR A 62 2.94 8.25 5.96
CA THR A 62 2.15 8.42 4.73
C THR A 62 2.05 7.08 3.97
N PHE A 63 3.15 6.32 3.90
CA PHE A 63 3.13 4.98 3.30
C PHE A 63 2.26 4.00 4.09
N ALA A 64 2.39 3.99 5.42
CA ALA A 64 1.56 3.15 6.29
C ALA A 64 0.05 3.46 6.12
N ARG A 65 -0.29 4.74 5.93
CA ARG A 65 -1.66 5.15 5.61
C ARG A 65 -2.12 4.65 4.24
N ALA A 66 -1.25 4.69 3.23
CA ALA A 66 -1.56 4.15 1.91
C ALA A 66 -1.81 2.63 1.96
N GLU A 67 -1.01 1.91 2.74
CA GLU A 67 -1.21 0.47 2.98
C GLU A 67 -2.53 0.19 3.71
N ALA A 68 -2.86 0.97 4.75
CA ALA A 68 -4.14 0.86 5.46
C ALA A 68 -5.34 1.12 4.54
N GLU A 69 -5.27 2.12 3.66
CA GLU A 69 -6.34 2.42 2.70
C GLU A 69 -6.53 1.27 1.68
N ALA A 70 -5.44 0.63 1.25
CA ALA A 70 -5.53 -0.59 0.43
C ALA A 70 -6.21 -1.73 1.19
N MET A 71 -5.87 -1.94 2.47
CA MET A 71 -6.52 -2.93 3.34
C MET A 71 -8.03 -2.67 3.47
N ASP A 72 -8.41 -1.43 3.79
CA ASP A 72 -9.81 -1.03 3.94
C ASP A 72 -10.61 -1.21 2.64
N THR A 73 -9.99 -0.88 1.50
CA THR A 73 -10.59 -1.09 0.18
C THR A 73 -10.83 -2.57 -0.08
N LEU A 74 -9.85 -3.44 0.20
CA LEU A 74 -10.02 -4.90 0.08
C LEU A 74 -11.12 -5.41 1.02
N ALA A 75 -11.18 -4.92 2.25
CA ALA A 75 -12.22 -5.27 3.21
C ALA A 75 -13.62 -4.91 2.69
N ALA A 76 -13.78 -3.74 2.08
CA ALA A 76 -15.03 -3.32 1.43
C ALA A 76 -15.43 -4.23 0.25
N HIS A 77 -14.46 -4.85 -0.42
CA HIS A 77 -14.69 -5.85 -1.46
C HIS A 77 -14.96 -7.28 -0.91
N GLY A 78 -15.10 -7.45 0.41
CA GLY A 78 -15.38 -8.74 1.06
C GLY A 78 -14.12 -9.52 1.46
N TYR A 79 -12.94 -8.92 1.32
CA TYR A 79 -11.64 -9.55 1.61
C TYR A 79 -11.10 -9.18 3.01
N ALA A 80 -11.98 -8.93 3.98
CA ALA A 80 -11.62 -8.48 5.34
C ALA A 80 -10.78 -9.48 6.16
N ARG A 81 -10.63 -10.73 5.68
CA ARG A 81 -9.87 -11.81 6.34
C ARG A 81 -8.49 -12.05 5.75
N TYR A 82 -8.06 -11.26 4.77
CA TYR A 82 -6.71 -11.41 4.23
C TYR A 82 -5.72 -10.96 5.31
N GLY A 83 -5.01 -11.93 5.88
CA GLY A 83 -3.91 -11.67 6.79
C GLY A 83 -2.87 -10.78 6.10
N THR A 84 -2.27 -9.89 6.89
CA THR A 84 -1.10 -9.03 6.57
C THR A 84 -0.81 -8.93 5.07
N ILE A 85 -1.58 -8.12 4.35
CA ILE A 85 -1.16 -7.69 3.01
C ILE A 85 0.03 -6.76 3.19
N SER A 86 0.94 -6.76 2.21
CA SER A 86 2.06 -5.80 2.21
C SER A 86 2.04 -5.03 0.91
N LEU A 87 2.08 -3.69 1.04
CA LEU A 87 2.20 -2.79 -0.08
C LEU A 87 3.70 -2.59 -0.40
N ALA A 88 4.08 -2.85 -1.63
CA ALA A 88 5.43 -2.66 -2.13
C ALA A 88 5.44 -1.67 -3.30
N VAL A 89 6.61 -1.14 -3.64
CA VAL A 89 6.83 -0.28 -4.82
C VAL A 89 7.58 -1.07 -5.90
N LEU A 90 7.21 -0.88 -7.17
CA LEU A 90 7.79 -1.44 -8.39
C LEU A 90 9.13 -0.81 -8.81
#